data_AF-A0A2I0T0X0-F1
#
_entry.id   AF-A0A2I0T0X0-F1
#
_cell.length_a   1.000
_cell.length_b   1.000
_cell.length_c   1.000
_cell.angle_alpha   90.00
_cell.angle_beta   90.00
_cell.angle_gamma   90.00
#
_symmetry.space_group_name_H-M   'P 1'
#
loop_
_entity.id
_entity.type
_entity.pdbx_description
1 polymer ?
#
loop_
_entity_poly.entity_id
_entity_poly.type
_entity_poly.pdbx_seq_one_letter_code
_entity_poly.pdbx_strand_id
1 'polypeptide(L)'
;MPGSPPPGDTPALPPRQPTVKYETQPRFITATGGTLHLYQLEGLNWLRFSWAQSTDTILADEMGLGKTIQTIVFLYSLYKEVSPSWP
;
A
#
# COMPACT_ATOMS: atom_id res chain seq x y z
N MET A 1 28.71 3.15 11.61
CA MET A 1 27.86 2.01 11.22
C MET A 1 26.86 1.79 12.35
N PRO A 2 25.55 2.05 12.17
CA PRO A 2 24.59 1.67 13.20
C PRO A 2 24.49 0.15 13.22
N GLY A 3 24.78 -0.45 14.38
CA GLY A 3 24.75 -1.90 14.58
C GLY A 3 23.33 -2.44 14.51
N SER A 4 23.21 -3.67 14.01
CA SER A 4 21.94 -4.39 13.94
C SER A 4 21.31 -4.52 15.33
N PRO A 5 19.99 -4.33 15.49
CA PRO A 5 19.32 -4.50 16.77
C PRO A 5 19.33 -5.99 17.22
N PRO A 6 19.29 -6.25 18.53
CA PRO A 6 19.29 -7.61 19.09
C PRO A 6 18.00 -8.39 18.70
N PRO A 7 18.04 -9.74 18.66
CA PRO A 7 16.97 -10.59 18.14
C PRO A 7 15.77 -10.77 19.09
N GLY A 8 15.38 -9.71 19.82
CA GLY A 8 14.30 -9.75 20.82
C GLY A 8 13.29 -8.60 20.74
N ASP A 9 13.64 -7.49 20.06
CA ASP A 9 12.80 -6.29 19.99
C ASP A 9 12.33 -6.04 18.56
N THR A 10 11.66 -7.02 17.94
CA THR A 10 10.81 -6.68 16.79
C THR A 10 9.60 -5.98 17.38
N PRO A 11 9.44 -4.64 17.26
CA PRO A 11 8.18 -4.03 17.68
C PRO A 11 7.10 -4.74 16.87
N ALA A 12 6.16 -5.37 17.57
CA ALA A 12 5.01 -5.99 16.93
C ALA A 12 4.43 -4.93 15.99
N LEU A 13 4.55 -5.16 14.67
CA LEU A 13 4.07 -4.21 13.67
C LEU A 13 2.63 -3.88 14.09
N PRO A 14 2.24 -2.59 14.16
CA PRO A 14 0.86 -2.25 14.46
C PRO A 14 -0.02 -3.08 13.52
N PRO A 15 -1.13 -3.65 14.03
CA PRO A 15 -1.93 -4.59 13.26
C PRO A 15 -2.21 -3.97 11.89
N ARG A 16 -1.85 -4.70 10.83
CA ARG A 16 -1.90 -4.25 9.43
C ARG A 16 -3.34 -3.91 9.06
N GLN A 17 -3.78 -2.68 9.30
CA GLN A 17 -5.20 -2.31 9.15
C GLN A 17 -5.47 -1.13 8.19
N PRO A 18 -5.07 -1.22 6.92
CA PRO A 18 -5.76 -0.54 5.84
C PRO A 18 -6.90 -1.45 5.32
N THR A 19 -7.82 -1.86 6.20
CA THR A 19 -8.96 -2.71 5.81
C THR A 19 -10.11 -1.93 5.19
N VAL A 20 -10.09 -0.60 5.29
CA VAL A 20 -11.10 0.25 4.68
C VAL A 20 -10.87 0.29 3.17
N LYS A 21 -11.79 -0.34 2.45
CA LYS A 21 -11.88 -0.27 0.99
C LYS A 21 -12.12 1.18 0.55
N TYR A 22 -11.37 1.63 -0.43
CA TYR A 22 -11.61 2.91 -1.07
C TYR A 22 -12.77 2.77 -2.06
N GLU A 23 -13.93 3.34 -1.75
CA GLU A 23 -15.03 3.48 -2.71
C GLU A 23 -14.77 4.61 -3.73
N THR A 24 -13.95 5.58 -3.34
CA THR A 24 -13.47 6.65 -4.22
C THR A 24 -11.97 6.83 -4.02
N GLN A 25 -11.27 7.33 -5.05
CA GLN A 25 -9.85 7.64 -4.96
C GLN A 25 -9.54 8.51 -3.73
N PRO A 26 -8.58 8.11 -2.87
CA PRO A 26 -8.20 8.90 -1.70
C PRO A 26 -7.52 10.22 -2.08
N ARG A 27 -7.71 11.23 -1.22
CA ARG A 27 -7.24 12.62 -1.46
C ARG A 27 -5.74 12.73 -1.71
N PHE A 28 -4.91 11.89 -1.09
CA PHE A 28 -3.46 11.95 -1.28
C PHE A 28 -3.03 11.58 -2.71
N ILE A 29 -3.86 10.84 -3.46
CA ILE A 29 -3.64 10.57 -4.89
C ILE A 29 -4.14 11.76 -5.70
N THR A 30 -5.35 12.25 -5.43
CA THR A 30 -5.90 13.40 -6.17
C THR A 30 -5.01 14.65 -6.03
N ALA A 31 -4.36 14.83 -4.88
CA ALA A 31 -3.42 15.92 -4.64
C ALA A 31 -2.17 15.89 -5.54
N THR A 32 -1.84 14.75 -6.18
CA THR A 32 -0.75 14.68 -7.15
C THR A 32 -1.17 15.15 -8.56
N GLY A 33 -2.45 15.46 -8.75
CA GLY A 33 -3.02 15.76 -10.07
C GLY A 33 -3.35 14.51 -10.90
N GLY A 34 -3.11 13.31 -10.36
CA GLY A 34 -3.43 12.04 -11.00
C GLY A 34 -4.83 11.53 -10.70
N THR A 35 -5.38 10.75 -11.64
CA THR A 35 -6.66 10.04 -11.49
C THR A 35 -6.48 8.58 -11.88
N LEU A 36 -6.86 7.68 -10.98
CA LEU A 36 -6.91 6.25 -11.21
C LEU A 36 -8.15 5.89 -12.02
N HIS A 37 -7.98 4.96 -12.95
CA HIS A 37 -9.13 4.25 -13.51
C HIS A 37 -9.76 3.34 -12.46
N LEU A 38 -11.03 2.98 -12.63
CA LEU A 38 -11.78 2.15 -11.69
C LEU A 38 -11.08 0.80 -11.41
N TYR A 39 -10.60 0.13 -12.46
CA TYR A 39 -9.86 -1.13 -12.33
C TYR A 39 -8.53 -0.97 -11.57
N GLN A 40 -7.89 0.20 -11.62
CA GLN A 40 -6.66 0.46 -10.85
C GLN A 40 -6.98 0.69 -9.36
N LEU A 41 -8.14 1.30 -9.06
CA LEU A 41 -8.64 1.44 -7.70
C LEU A 41 -9.02 0.08 -7.10
N GLU A 42 -9.63 -0.80 -7.90
CA GLU A 42 -9.91 -2.19 -7.52
C GLU A 42 -8.61 -2.96 -7.24
N GLY A 43 -7.63 -2.87 -8.14
CA GLY A 43 -6.29 -3.46 -7.94
C GLY A 43 -5.61 -2.95 -6.67
N LEU A 44 -5.67 -1.64 -6.41
CA LEU A 44 -5.15 -1.03 -5.18
C LEU A 44 -5.83 -1.60 -3.93
N ASN A 45 -7.16 -1.71 -3.94
CA ASN A 45 -7.91 -2.28 -2.81
C ASN A 45 -7.55 -3.75 -2.58
N TRP A 46 -7.37 -4.52 -3.65
CA TRP A 46 -6.96 -5.93 -3.56
C TRP A 46 -5.55 -6.10 -2.98
N LEU A 47 -4.59 -5.25 -3.37
CA LEU A 47 -3.24 -5.25 -2.82
C LEU A 47 -3.23 -4.89 -1.33
N ARG A 48 -3.97 -3.84 -0.94
CA ARG A 48 -4.09 -3.43 0.47
C ARG A 48 -4.73 -4.53 1.32
N PHE A 49 -5.76 -5.18 0.80
CA PHE A 49 -6.42 -6.32 1.46
C PHE A 49 -5.46 -7.49 1.64
N SER A 50 -4.75 -7.90 0.59
CA SER A 50 -3.80 -9.03 0.64
C SER A 50 -2.64 -8.76 1.60
N TRP A 51 -2.14 -7.51 1.61
CA TRP A 51 -1.11 -7.06 2.55
C TRP A 51 -1.58 -7.14 4.01
N ALA A 52 -2.82 -6.73 4.29
CA ALA A 52 -3.44 -6.84 5.61
C ALA A 52 -3.55 -8.31 6.08
N GLN A 53 -3.74 -9.24 5.15
CA GLN A 53 -3.78 -10.69 5.42
C GLN A 53 -2.39 -11.36 5.41
N SER A 54 -1.30 -10.60 5.29
CA SER A 54 0.07 -11.16 5.18
C SER A 54 0.24 -12.16 4.03
N THR A 55 -0.47 -11.94 2.93
CA THR A 55 -0.41 -12.77 1.72
C THR A 55 0.40 -12.07 0.65
N ASP A 56 1.41 -12.76 0.12
CA ASP A 56 2.21 -12.26 -1.00
C ASP A 56 1.40 -12.29 -2.30
N THR A 57 1.55 -11.26 -3.13
CA THR A 57 0.74 -11.05 -4.34
C THR A 57 1.56 -10.87 -5.59
N ILE A 58 1.06 -11.37 -6.73
CA ILE A 58 1.59 -11.11 -8.07
C ILE A 58 0.52 -10.35 -8.87
N LEU A 59 0.86 -9.17 -9.40
CA LEU A 59 0.02 -8.41 -10.33
C LEU A 59 0.19 -8.93 -11.75
N ALA A 60 -0.74 -9.77 -12.19
CA ALA A 60 -0.69 -10.47 -13.48
C ALA A 60 -1.68 -9.90 -14.53
N ASP A 61 -2.02 -8.61 -14.44
CA ASP A 61 -2.92 -7.94 -15.38
C ASP A 61 -2.32 -7.80 -16.80
N GLU A 62 -3.16 -7.48 -17.79
CA GLU A 62 -2.73 -7.19 -19.16
C GLU A 62 -1.64 -6.10 -19.22
N MET A 63 -0.78 -6.18 -20.24
CA MET A 63 0.24 -5.17 -20.50
C MET A 63 -0.44 -3.83 -20.82
N GLY A 64 0.13 -2.72 -20.31
CA GLY A 64 -0.42 -1.38 -20.54
C GLY A 64 -1.49 -0.92 -19.54
N LEU A 65 -2.07 -1.80 -18.71
CA LEU A 65 -3.06 -1.42 -17.68
C LEU A 65 -2.48 -0.64 -16.48
N GLY A 66 -1.19 -0.30 -16.51
CA GLY A 66 -0.59 0.57 -15.50
C GLY A 66 -0.24 -0.11 -14.18
N LYS A 67 0.20 -1.38 -14.21
CA LYS A 67 0.72 -2.12 -13.02
C LYS A 67 1.76 -1.31 -12.22
N THR A 68 2.63 -0.56 -12.90
CA THR A 68 3.61 0.32 -12.23
C THR A 68 2.93 1.38 -11.37
N ILE A 69 1.90 2.05 -11.88
CA ILE A 69 1.14 3.06 -11.13
C ILE A 69 0.39 2.39 -9.98
N GLN A 70 -0.23 1.23 -10.20
CA GLN A 70 -0.89 0.48 -9.12
C GLN A 70 0.08 0.15 -7.98
N THR A 71 1.28 -0.35 -8.30
CA THR A 71 2.32 -0.65 -7.30
C THR A 71 2.80 0.60 -6.57
N ILE A 72 3.06 1.70 -7.28
CA ILE A 72 3.51 2.97 -6.66
C ILE A 72 2.44 3.49 -5.70
N VAL A 73 1.18 3.51 -6.13
CA VAL A 73 0.07 3.99 -5.30
C VAL A 73 -0.17 3.09 -4.10
N PHE A 74 -0.04 1.77 -4.27
CA PHE A 74 -0.08 0.81 -3.17
C PHE A 74 0.97 1.14 -2.10
N LEU A 75 2.23 1.28 -2.48
CA LEU A 75 3.31 1.65 -1.55
C LEU A 75 3.07 3.01 -0.91
N TYR A 76 2.58 3.99 -1.68
CA TYR A 76 2.27 5.31 -1.15
C TYR A 76 1.11 5.29 -0.16
N SER A 77 0.10 4.45 -0.38
CA SER A 77 -1.00 4.25 0.58
C SER A 77 -0.50 3.68 1.90
N LEU A 78 0.40 2.68 1.84
CA LEU A 78 1.02 2.11 3.04
C LEU A 78 1.88 3.16 3.76
N TYR A 79 2.68 3.93 3.02
CA TYR A 79 3.46 5.01 3.60
C TYR A 79 2.57 6.02 4.33
N LYS A 80 1.49 6.49 3.71
CA LYS A 80 0.60 7.50 4.33
C LYS A 80 -0.16 7.00 5.55
N GLU A 81 -0.51 5.72 5.62
CA GLU A 81 -1.38 5.18 6.68
C GLU A 81 -0.62 4.42 7.76
N VAL A 82 0.49 3.76 7.41
CA VAL A 82 1.26 2.88 8.30
C VAL A 82 2.48 3.60 8.87
N SER A 83 2.89 4.76 8.33
CA SER A 83 3.93 5.59 8.95
C SER A 83 3.36 6.80 9.71
N PRO A 84 2.89 6.64 10.98
CA PRO A 84 2.70 7.77 11.87
C PRO A 84 3.89 8.01 12.82
N SER A 85 4.97 7.22 12.78
CA SER A 85 5.99 7.22 13.86
C SER A 85 7.44 7.02 13.42
N TRP A 86 7.86 7.59 12.29
CA TRP A 86 9.28 7.86 12.08
C TRP A 86 9.55 9.33 12.46
N PRO A 87 10.45 9.63 13.42
CA PRO A 87 10.85 11.00 13.75
C PRO A 87 11.63 11.69 12.62
#